data_AF-A0A0U1E8M1-F1
#
_entry.id   AF-A0A0U1E8M1-F1
#
_cell.length_a   1.000
_cell.length_b   1.000
_cell.length_c   1.000
_cell.angle_alpha   90.00
_cell.angle_beta   90.00
_cell.angle_gamma   90.00
#
_symmetry.space_group_name_H-M   'P 1'
#
loop_
_entity.id
_entity.type
_entity.pdbx_description
1 polymer ?
#
loop_
_entity_poly.entity_id
_entity_poly.type
_entity_poly.pdbx_seq_one_letter_code
_entity_poly.pdbx_strand_id
1 'polypeptide(L)' 'MDLESKLTELKYDYVRLQNDLDKKESLNQNVDPLLKQLEDIEQQISDIRAKMNE' A
#
# COMPACT_ATOMS: atom_id res chain seq x y z
N MET A 1 -16.21 8.25 8.53
CA MET A 1 -14.85 7.92 8.07
C MET A 1 -14.81 8.25 6.61
N ASP A 2 -14.18 9.38 6.30
CA ASP A 2 -14.13 9.95 4.96
C ASP A 2 -13.19 9.13 4.09
N LEU A 3 -13.50 9.03 2.80
CA LEU A 3 -12.66 8.33 1.82
C LEU A 3 -11.22 8.90 1.82
N GLU A 4 -11.07 10.19 2.13
CA GLU A 4 -9.79 10.87 2.34
C GLU A 4 -8.98 10.30 3.50
N SER A 5 -9.63 10.01 4.63
CA SER A 5 -8.96 9.38 5.79
C SER A 5 -8.48 7.98 5.41
N LYS A 6 -9.33 7.21 4.73
CA LYS A 6 -9.01 5.85 4.30
C LYS A 6 -7.88 5.84 3.26
N LEU A 7 -7.87 6.81 2.35
CA LEU A 7 -6.78 7.01 1.38
C LEU A 7 -5.45 7.33 2.09
N THR A 8 -5.52 8.16 3.14
CA THR A 8 -4.35 8.55 3.94
C THR A 8 -3.79 7.36 4.72
N GLU A 9 -4.67 6.53 5.31
CA GLU A 9 -4.28 5.28 5.96
C GLU A 9 -3.62 4.31 4.97
N LEU A 10 -4.23 4.09 3.80
CA LEU A 10 -3.64 3.21 2.78
C LEU A 10 -2.27 3.70 2.29
N LYS A 11 -2.09 5.01 2.10
CA LYS A 11 -0.77 5.58 1.75
C LYS A 11 0.25 5.37 2.85
N TYR A 12 -0.16 5.49 4.11
CA TYR A 12 0.71 5.25 5.25
C TYR A 12 1.14 3.78 5.31
N ASP A 13 0.19 2.87 5.12
CA ASP A 13 0.46 1.43 5.05
C ASP A 13 1.35 1.07 3.87
N TYR A 14 1.16 1.70 2.70
CA TYR A 14 2.02 1.55 1.53
C TYR A 14 3.48 1.92 1.82
N VAL A 15 3.72 3.11 2.39
CA VAL A 15 5.08 3.57 2.72
C VAL A 15 5.73 2.66 3.76
N ARG A 16 4.95 2.17 4.72
CA ARG A 16 5.43 1.24 5.74
C ARG A 16 5.82 -0.11 5.13
N LEU A 17 4.95 -0.70 4.30
CA LEU A 17 5.21 -1.95 3.59
C LEU A 17 6.42 -1.85 2.68
N GLN A 18 6.64 -0.69 2.05
CA GLN A 18 7.83 -0.44 1.24
C GLN A 18 9.11 -0.41 2.09
N ASN A 19 9.04 0.10 3.32
CA ASN A 19 10.16 0.06 4.27
C ASN A 19 10.45 -1.36 4.77
N ASP A 20 9.40 -2.14 5.03
CA ASP A 20 9.51 -3.56 5.38
C ASP A 20 10.04 -4.40 4.20
N LEU A 21 9.66 -4.04 2.96
CA LEU A 21 10.16 -4.64 1.73
C LEU A 21 11.68 -4.47 1.64
N ASP A 22 12.17 -3.23 1.74
CA ASP A 22 13.59 -2.89 1.68
C ASP A 22 14.41 -3.63 2.75
N LYS A 23 13.87 -3.73 3.97
CA LYS A 23 14.48 -4.55 5.04
C LYS A 23 14.51 -6.03 4.69
N LYS A 24 13.43 -6.59 4.14
CA LYS A 24 13.38 -8.01 3.78
C LYS A 24 14.28 -8.34 2.59
N GLU A 25 14.36 -7.45 1.60
CA GLU A 25 15.33 -7.55 0.51
C GLU A 25 16.77 -7.53 1.06
N SER A 26 17.06 -6.62 1.99
CA SER A 26 18.35 -6.56 2.68
C SER A 26 18.68 -7.83 3.48
N LEU A 27 17.66 -8.51 4.01
CA LEU A 27 17.79 -9.78 4.72
C LEU A 27 17.77 -11.00 3.78
N ASN A 28 17.75 -10.78 2.46
CA ASN A 28 17.61 -11.81 1.41
C ASN A 28 16.40 -12.73 1.66
N GLN A 29 15.35 -12.19 2.27
CA GLN A 29 14.10 -12.89 2.52
C GLN A 29 13.15 -12.76 1.34
N ASN A 30 12.18 -13.65 1.26
CA ASN A 30 11.18 -13.61 0.20
C ASN A 30 10.29 -12.36 0.34
N VAL A 31 10.33 -11.49 -0.67
CA VAL A 31 9.58 -10.23 -0.74
C VAL A 31 8.38 -10.27 -1.68
N ASP A 32 8.19 -11.37 -2.44
CA ASP A 32 6.98 -11.61 -3.26
C ASP A 32 5.66 -11.33 -2.53
N PRO A 33 5.43 -11.81 -1.29
CA PRO A 33 4.17 -11.52 -0.60
C PRO A 33 4.00 -10.04 -0.28
N LEU A 34 5.08 -9.31 0.00
CA LEU A 34 5.02 -7.88 0.31
C LEU A 34 4.77 -7.06 -0.96
N LEU A 35 5.36 -7.44 -2.09
CA LEU A 35 5.08 -6.83 -3.39
C LEU A 35 3.61 -6.97 -3.77
N LYS A 36 3.04 -8.17 -3.61
CA LYS A 36 1.59 -8.38 -3.81
C LYS A 36 0.74 -7.49 -2.91
N GLN A 37 1.15 -7.28 -1.66
CA GLN A 37 0.41 -6.39 -0.75
C GLN A 37 0.54 -4.92 -1.15
N LEU A 38 1.71 -4.48 -1.62
CA LEU A 38 1.90 -3.13 -2.15
C LEU A 38 1.00 -2.87 -3.36
N GLU A 39 0.94 -3.84 -4.29
CA GLU A 39 0.10 -3.75 -5.50
C GLU A 39 -1.39 -3.71 -5.15
N ASP A 40 -1.83 -4.51 -4.17
CA ASP A 40 -3.20 -4.49 -3.67
C ASP A 40 -3.57 -3.14 -3.02
N ILE A 41 -2.67 -2.58 -2.20
CA ILE A 41 -2.88 -1.26 -1.60
C ILE A 41 -2.96 -0.17 -2.68
N GLU A 42 -2.12 -0.24 -3.71
CA GLU A 42 -2.15 0.70 -4.82
C GLU A 42 -3.48 0.62 -5.60
N GLN A 43 -3.98 -0.60 -5.83
CA GLN A 43 -5.29 -0.84 -6.43
C GLN A 43 -6.43 -0.26 -5.57
N GLN A 44 -6.38 -0.44 -4.25
CA GLN A 44 -7.35 0.12 -3.31
C GLN A 44 -7.31 1.65 -3.28
N ILE A 45 -6.13 2.26 -3.31
CA ILE A 45 -5.95 3.73 -3.39
C ILE A 45 -6.59 4.26 -4.67
N SER A 46 -6.40 3.57 -5.80
CA SER A 46 -6.97 3.93 -7.09
C SER A 46 -8.50 3.83 -7.09
N ASP A 47 -9.04 2.75 -6.54
CA ASP A 47 -10.50 2.54 -6.40
C ASP A 47 -11.15 3.60 -5.49
N ILE A 48 -10.53 3.91 -4.35
CA ILE A 48 -11.01 4.99 -3.45
C ILE A 48 -10.95 6.34 -4.14
N ARG A 49 -9.87 6.64 -4.87
CA ARG A 49 -9.76 7.88 -5.65
C ARG A 49 -10.81 7.98 -6.74
N ALA A 50 -11.08 6.88 -7.44
CA ALA A 50 -12.13 6.84 -8.46
C ALA A 50 -13.50 7.14 -7.84
N LYS A 51 -13.82 6.50 -6.71
CA LYS A 51 -15.07 6.73 -5.96
C LYS A 51 -15.21 8.13 -5.37
N MET A 52 -14.09 8.81 -5.10
CA MET A 52 -14.09 10.20 -4.64
C MET A 52 -14.32 11.21 -5.77
N ASN A 53 -14.06 10.80 -7.02
CA ASN A 53 -14.11 11.66 -8.19
C ASN A 53 -15.32 11.36 -9.11
N GLU A 54 -16.17 10.39 -8.72
CA GLU A 54 -17.55 10.19 -9.18
C GLU A 54 -18.52 11.03 -8.37
#